data_AF-A0A968Q9D3-F1
#
_entry.id   AF-A0A968Q9D3-F1
#
_cell.length_a   1.000
_cell.length_b   1.000
_cell.length_c   1.000
_cell.angle_alpha   90.00
_cell.angle_beta   90.00
_cell.angle_gamma   90.00
#
_symmetry.space_group_name_H-M   'P 1'
#
loop_
_entity.id
_entity.type
_entity.pdbx_description
1 polymer ?
#
loop_
_entity_poly.entity_id
_entity_poly.type
_entity_poly.pdbx_seq_one_letter_code
_entity_poly.pdbx_strand_id
1 'polypeptide(L)'
;MVKFINPQSIASASQMPQPLLFDSVSDFSEGVAMVRLKARIGYVDATGNLGITVADPNVSAALDYAQSLAVARVGEYYGYLDRRGTWAIDVQFRQAKSFSEGLAAVQGGTKYGFINLPGEWVIEPQFDLAERFIEGRALVKVGDRYGYIDTQGRSVVAPGFRDAWSYSESLAVAKHDRLYGYVNREGEMAIAPRFDGAFSFSEGLARVRLGRQFGFIDPTGKLVIEASLAFATDFSAGLAAVLVGSKWGYVDRTGTRVIEPRFDYAADFSEGLAAVQIDGRYGYINPQGDWVIEPTYTNAGPFSEGWARVQIEEQWGFIDPSGHWLTGGWIQVRQFLASHTTVNPQDAARSHRIKAQ
;
A
#
# COMPACT_ATOMS: atom_id res chain seq x y z
N MET A 1 -44.99 50.19 -15.80
CA MET A 1 -45.89 49.33 -15.00
C MET A 1 -45.21 47.98 -14.87
N VAL A 2 -44.88 47.58 -13.64
CA VAL A 2 -44.33 46.26 -13.30
C VAL A 2 -45.31 45.16 -13.74
N LYS A 3 -44.80 44.06 -14.29
CA LYS A 3 -45.39 42.72 -14.08
C LYS A 3 -44.27 41.71 -13.85
N PHE A 4 -44.17 41.29 -12.59
CA PHE A 4 -43.51 40.06 -12.18
C PHE A 4 -44.17 38.87 -12.86
N ILE A 5 -43.37 37.94 -13.38
CA ILE A 5 -43.76 36.53 -13.44
C ILE A 5 -42.68 35.78 -12.66
N ASN A 6 -43.08 35.34 -11.47
CA ASN A 6 -42.40 34.31 -10.72
C ASN A 6 -43.12 32.99 -11.04
N PRO A 7 -42.46 32.01 -11.67
CA PRO A 7 -42.77 30.62 -11.47
C PRO A 7 -41.70 30.01 -10.55
N GLN A 8 -42.15 29.77 -9.33
CA GLN A 8 -41.73 28.78 -8.35
C GLN A 8 -40.54 27.86 -8.70
N SER A 9 -39.58 27.86 -7.76
CA SER A 9 -38.83 26.70 -7.26
C SER A 9 -38.58 25.56 -8.25
N ILE A 10 -37.43 25.58 -8.91
CA ILE A 10 -36.75 24.34 -9.30
C ILE A 10 -36.13 23.74 -8.03
N ALA A 11 -37.00 23.26 -7.14
CA ALA A 11 -36.65 22.30 -6.10
C ALA A 11 -36.95 20.93 -6.69
N SER A 12 -36.01 20.42 -7.51
CA SER A 12 -35.88 19.01 -7.95
C SER A 12 -35.04 18.93 -9.24
N ALA A 13 -33.84 19.53 -9.24
CA ALA A 13 -32.78 18.97 -10.06
C ALA A 13 -32.29 17.73 -9.32
N SER A 14 -32.77 16.57 -9.74
CA SER A 14 -32.28 15.25 -9.40
C SER A 14 -30.75 15.27 -9.56
N GLN A 15 -30.03 15.53 -8.46
CA GLN A 15 -28.58 15.54 -8.46
C GLN A 15 -28.15 14.10 -8.76
N MET A 16 -27.71 13.86 -10.00
CA MET A 16 -26.88 12.69 -10.27
C MET A 16 -25.81 12.66 -9.19
N PRO A 17 -25.63 11.51 -8.51
CA PRO A 17 -24.71 11.44 -7.39
C PRO A 17 -23.33 11.84 -7.91
N GLN A 18 -22.76 12.90 -7.33
CA GLN A 18 -21.49 13.46 -7.78
C GLN A 18 -20.36 12.56 -7.29
N PRO A 19 -19.27 12.40 -8.07
CA PRO A 19 -18.09 11.69 -7.61
C PRO A 19 -17.59 12.24 -6.28
N LEU A 20 -17.21 11.35 -5.37
CA LEU A 20 -16.49 11.76 -4.17
C LEU A 20 -15.04 12.05 -4.54
N LEU A 21 -14.63 13.31 -4.37
CA LEU A 21 -13.28 13.79 -4.66
C LEU A 21 -12.57 14.27 -3.40
N PHE A 22 -11.28 13.97 -3.32
CA PHE A 22 -10.42 14.09 -2.15
C PHE A 22 -9.06 14.68 -2.54
N ASP A 23 -8.35 15.26 -1.58
CA ASP A 23 -7.00 15.80 -1.79
C ASP A 23 -5.95 14.69 -1.87
N SER A 24 -6.19 13.58 -1.16
CA SER A 24 -5.38 12.36 -1.24
C SER A 24 -6.19 11.16 -0.82
N VAL A 25 -5.89 10.00 -1.40
CA VAL A 25 -6.50 8.71 -1.02
C VAL A 25 -5.48 7.58 -0.98
N SER A 26 -5.74 6.57 -0.17
CA SER A 26 -5.08 5.27 -0.29
C SER A 26 -5.86 4.31 -1.19
N ASP A 27 -5.37 3.08 -1.34
CA ASP A 27 -6.11 2.01 -2.02
C ASP A 27 -7.11 1.39 -1.03
N PHE A 28 -8.16 0.73 -1.53
CA PHE A 28 -9.09 0.02 -0.64
C PHE A 28 -8.40 -1.15 0.05
N SER A 29 -8.59 -1.24 1.36
CA SER A 29 -8.07 -2.32 2.18
C SER A 29 -8.99 -2.60 3.36
N GLU A 30 -9.35 -3.86 3.50
CA GLU A 30 -10.29 -4.37 4.48
C GLU A 30 -11.61 -3.57 4.49
N GLY A 31 -12.16 -3.28 3.31
CA GLY A 31 -13.48 -2.70 3.05
C GLY A 31 -13.55 -1.18 3.07
N VAL A 32 -12.43 -0.48 3.31
CA VAL A 32 -12.37 0.99 3.36
C VAL A 32 -11.10 1.53 2.73
N ALA A 33 -11.08 2.80 2.34
CA ALA A 33 -9.88 3.51 1.92
C ALA A 33 -9.68 4.77 2.76
N MET A 34 -8.44 5.09 3.11
CA MET A 34 -8.09 6.35 3.76
C MET A 34 -8.30 7.49 2.78
N VAL A 35 -8.94 8.55 3.24
CA VAL A 35 -9.20 9.75 2.47
C VAL A 35 -8.79 10.99 3.24
N ARG A 36 -8.30 11.99 2.51
CA ARG A 36 -8.04 13.32 3.03
C ARG A 36 -8.89 14.35 2.30
N LEU A 37 -9.56 15.18 3.08
CA LEU A 37 -10.23 16.37 2.56
C LEU A 37 -9.85 17.56 3.43
N LYS A 38 -9.10 18.50 2.86
CA LYS A 38 -8.41 19.59 3.53
C LYS A 38 -7.49 19.04 4.63
N ALA A 39 -7.63 19.55 5.86
CA ALA A 39 -6.87 19.08 7.01
C ALA A 39 -7.41 17.77 7.62
N ARG A 40 -8.52 17.21 7.11
CA ARG A 40 -9.19 16.06 7.74
C ARG A 40 -8.77 14.75 7.10
N ILE A 41 -8.53 13.76 7.95
CA ILE A 41 -8.29 12.37 7.57
C ILE A 41 -9.47 11.53 8.08
N GLY A 42 -9.89 10.57 7.27
CA GLY A 42 -10.87 9.56 7.65
C GLY A 42 -10.83 8.41 6.67
N TYR A 43 -11.88 7.60 6.69
CA TYR A 43 -12.02 6.49 5.77
C TYR A 43 -13.40 6.47 5.12
N VAL A 44 -13.41 6.10 3.84
CA VAL A 44 -14.61 5.88 3.04
C VAL A 44 -14.82 4.38 2.84
N ASP A 45 -16.05 3.90 2.97
CA ASP A 45 -16.39 2.52 2.61
C ASP A 45 -16.75 2.37 1.12
N ALA A 46 -16.92 1.12 0.66
CA ALA A 46 -17.24 0.79 -0.73
C ALA A 46 -18.62 1.30 -1.19
N THR A 47 -19.45 1.86 -0.29
CA THR A 47 -20.74 2.49 -0.62
C THR A 47 -20.68 4.01 -0.60
N GLY A 48 -19.50 4.59 -0.31
CA GLY A 48 -19.27 6.02 -0.27
C GLY A 48 -19.54 6.66 1.10
N ASN A 49 -19.77 5.87 2.15
CA ASN A 49 -19.98 6.44 3.48
C ASN A 49 -18.65 6.82 4.12
N LEU A 50 -18.54 8.07 4.55
CA LEU A 50 -17.42 8.60 5.34
C LEU A 50 -17.63 8.37 6.85
N GLY A 51 -18.04 7.15 7.22
CA GLY A 51 -18.48 6.83 8.58
C GLY A 51 -17.36 6.80 9.62
N ILE A 52 -16.12 6.60 9.19
CA ILE A 52 -14.95 6.54 10.07
C ILE A 52 -14.21 7.87 9.97
N THR A 53 -14.37 8.71 10.99
CA THR A 53 -13.61 9.95 11.12
C THR A 53 -12.55 9.78 12.18
N VAL A 54 -11.32 10.22 11.88
CA VAL A 54 -10.28 10.25 12.91
C VAL A 54 -10.62 11.34 13.92
N ALA A 55 -10.84 10.95 15.17
CA ALA A 55 -11.34 11.87 16.20
C ALA A 55 -10.29 12.91 16.64
N ASP A 56 -9.01 12.55 16.59
CA ASP A 56 -7.91 13.44 16.98
C ASP A 56 -7.51 14.37 15.82
N PRO A 57 -7.70 15.70 15.94
CA PRO A 57 -7.35 16.67 14.89
C PRO A 57 -5.86 16.74 14.58
N ASN A 58 -5.00 16.24 15.47
CA ASN A 58 -3.55 16.35 15.31
C ASN A 58 -2.96 15.21 14.46
N VAL A 59 -3.80 14.26 14.02
CA VAL A 59 -3.35 13.20 13.12
C VAL A 59 -2.98 13.80 11.78
N SER A 60 -1.69 13.74 11.45
CA SER A 60 -1.12 14.31 10.24
C SER A 60 -1.05 13.30 9.10
N ALA A 61 -1.01 12.00 9.41
CA ALA A 61 -1.03 10.91 8.43
C ALA A 61 -1.66 9.65 9.04
N ALA A 62 -2.30 8.84 8.21
CA ALA A 62 -2.76 7.50 8.54
C ALA A 62 -2.54 6.57 7.34
N LEU A 63 -2.36 5.28 7.61
CA LEU A 63 -2.25 4.23 6.59
C LEU A 63 -3.57 3.46 6.48
N ASP A 64 -3.56 2.51 5.55
CA ASP A 64 -4.61 1.50 5.41
C ASP A 64 -4.73 0.63 6.66
N TYR A 65 -5.93 0.09 6.88
CA TYR A 65 -6.15 -0.88 7.93
C TYR A 65 -5.44 -2.19 7.58
N ALA A 66 -4.73 -2.74 8.55
CA ALA A 66 -4.21 -4.09 8.49
C ALA A 66 -4.50 -4.76 9.83
N GLN A 67 -5.20 -5.89 9.78
CA GLN A 67 -5.71 -6.61 10.93
C GLN A 67 -6.55 -5.70 11.84
N SER A 68 -7.46 -4.93 11.20
CA SER A 68 -8.38 -3.98 11.84
C SER A 68 -7.73 -2.77 12.52
N LEU A 69 -6.42 -2.58 12.43
CA LEU A 69 -5.72 -1.41 12.96
C LEU A 69 -4.98 -0.64 11.86
N ALA A 70 -5.05 0.70 11.92
CA ALA A 70 -4.33 1.58 11.02
C ALA A 70 -3.23 2.34 11.76
N VAL A 71 -2.02 2.35 11.21
CA VAL A 71 -0.93 3.18 11.74
C VAL A 71 -1.27 4.65 11.50
N ALA A 72 -1.18 5.49 12.52
CA ALA A 72 -1.40 6.92 12.39
C ALA A 72 -0.34 7.73 13.13
N ARG A 73 -0.05 8.93 12.62
CA ARG A 73 1.04 9.81 13.08
C ARG A 73 0.49 11.10 13.67
N VAL A 74 1.02 11.48 14.83
CA VAL A 74 0.84 12.80 15.47
C VAL A 74 2.22 13.35 15.80
N GLY A 75 2.58 14.51 15.23
CA GLY A 75 3.94 15.05 15.35
C GLY A 75 4.97 14.06 14.80
N GLU A 76 5.96 13.68 15.62
CA GLU A 76 7.00 12.68 15.28
C GLU A 76 6.67 11.26 15.78
N TYR A 77 5.49 11.05 16.35
CA TYR A 77 5.11 9.80 17.00
C TYR A 77 3.95 9.12 16.29
N TYR A 78 3.87 7.81 16.51
CA TYR A 78 2.92 6.91 15.90
C TYR A 78 2.13 6.16 16.96
N GLY A 79 0.86 5.89 16.65
CA GLY A 79 -0.05 5.01 17.36
C GLY A 79 -0.88 4.21 16.37
N TYR A 80 -1.92 3.51 16.86
CA TYR A 80 -2.80 2.70 16.03
C TYR A 80 -4.26 3.05 16.26
N LEU A 81 -4.97 3.34 15.17
CA LEU A 81 -6.40 3.64 15.17
C LEU A 81 -7.21 2.35 14.95
N ASP A 82 -8.30 2.19 15.69
CA ASP A 82 -9.32 1.17 15.42
C ASP A 82 -10.28 1.59 14.31
N ARG A 83 -11.22 0.69 13.98
CA ARG A 83 -12.27 0.90 12.96
C ARG A 83 -13.30 1.98 13.29
N ARG A 84 -13.21 2.60 14.48
CA ARG A 84 -14.03 3.76 14.86
C ARG A 84 -13.25 5.07 14.71
N GLY A 85 -11.99 5.01 14.27
CA GLY A 85 -11.12 6.19 14.16
C GLY A 85 -10.60 6.66 15.52
N THR A 86 -10.59 5.78 16.52
CA THR A 86 -10.12 6.05 17.89
C THR A 86 -8.82 5.30 18.17
N TRP A 87 -7.99 5.79 19.08
CA TRP A 87 -6.73 5.13 19.44
C TRP A 87 -6.98 3.77 20.11
N ALA A 88 -6.63 2.69 19.43
CA ALA A 88 -6.54 1.35 20.01
C ALA A 88 -5.24 1.18 20.80
N ILE A 89 -4.17 1.77 20.27
CA ILE A 89 -2.86 1.86 20.92
C ILE A 89 -2.44 3.32 20.84
N ASP A 90 -2.25 3.93 22.00
CA ASP A 90 -1.92 5.34 22.12
C ASP A 90 -0.63 5.71 21.38
N VAL A 91 -0.56 6.97 20.96
CA VAL A 91 0.59 7.55 20.28
C VAL A 91 1.80 7.56 21.22
N GLN A 92 2.79 6.72 20.92
CA GLN A 92 3.98 6.58 21.77
C GLN A 92 5.25 6.13 21.04
N PHE A 93 5.13 5.60 19.82
CA PHE A 93 6.26 5.02 19.09
C PHE A 93 6.90 6.04 18.15
N ARG A 94 8.22 6.05 18.00
CA ARG A 94 8.90 6.90 17.00
C ARG A 94 8.78 6.36 15.58
N GLN A 95 8.63 5.05 15.44
CA GLN A 95 8.41 4.37 14.17
C GLN A 95 7.47 3.18 14.41
N ALA A 96 6.55 2.94 13.48
CA ALA A 96 5.55 1.89 13.56
C ALA A 96 5.23 1.35 12.16
N LYS A 97 5.11 0.03 12.04
CA LYS A 97 4.66 -0.66 10.82
C LYS A 97 3.26 -1.22 11.03
N SER A 98 2.54 -1.43 9.93
CA SER A 98 1.22 -2.07 9.95
C SER A 98 1.31 -3.49 10.54
N PHE A 99 0.25 -3.92 11.20
CA PHE A 99 0.15 -5.28 11.72
C PHE A 99 0.19 -6.30 10.59
N SER A 100 0.91 -7.39 10.82
CA SER A 100 0.93 -8.56 9.95
C SER A 100 1.19 -9.80 10.81
N GLU A 101 0.47 -10.88 10.53
CA GLU A 101 0.53 -12.13 11.29
C GLU A 101 0.38 -11.93 12.83
N GLY A 102 -0.44 -10.96 13.25
CA GLY A 102 -0.76 -10.70 14.66
C GLY A 102 0.24 -9.79 15.38
N LEU A 103 1.30 -9.34 14.70
CA LEU A 103 2.37 -8.53 15.28
C LEU A 103 2.67 -7.29 14.45
N ALA A 104 3.12 -6.21 15.10
CA ALA A 104 3.61 -5.02 14.44
C ALA A 104 5.02 -4.67 14.93
N ALA A 105 5.91 -4.39 13.99
CA ALA A 105 7.25 -3.88 14.30
C ALA A 105 7.15 -2.40 14.69
N VAL A 106 7.60 -2.07 15.89
CA VAL A 106 7.58 -0.70 16.43
C VAL A 106 8.90 -0.38 17.11
N GLN A 107 9.27 0.90 17.12
CA GLN A 107 10.51 1.37 17.76
C GLN A 107 10.27 1.77 19.22
N GLY A 108 10.92 1.05 20.14
CA GLY A 108 11.06 1.39 21.55
C GLY A 108 12.47 1.91 21.84
N GLY A 109 12.59 3.18 22.23
CA GLY A 109 13.90 3.84 22.34
C GLY A 109 14.56 4.00 20.98
N THR A 110 15.72 3.36 20.77
CA THR A 110 16.44 3.34 19.48
C THR A 110 16.33 2.01 18.74
N LYS A 111 15.71 0.99 19.34
CA LYS A 111 15.61 -0.36 18.79
C LYS A 111 14.18 -0.70 18.43
N TYR A 112 14.04 -1.63 17.50
CA TYR A 112 12.79 -2.25 17.13
C TYR A 112 12.50 -3.48 17.98
N GLY A 113 11.24 -3.60 18.38
CA GLY A 113 10.62 -4.80 18.92
C GLY A 113 9.29 -5.05 18.21
N PHE A 114 8.49 -5.98 18.75
CA PHE A 114 7.19 -6.33 18.18
C PHE A 114 6.11 -6.34 19.25
N ILE A 115 4.99 -5.69 18.94
CA ILE A 115 3.80 -5.64 19.79
C ILE A 115 2.66 -6.47 19.18
N ASN A 116 1.79 -6.99 20.05
CA ASN A 116 0.52 -7.61 19.65
C ASN A 116 -0.59 -6.55 19.47
N LEU A 117 -1.79 -6.98 19.08
CA LEU A 117 -2.95 -6.09 18.86
C LEU A 117 -3.37 -5.27 20.09
N PRO A 118 -3.30 -5.80 21.33
CA PRO A 118 -3.43 -4.98 22.55
C PRO A 118 -2.34 -3.93 22.76
N GLY A 119 -1.23 -3.99 22.03
CA GLY A 119 -0.08 -3.09 22.19
C GLY A 119 0.98 -3.58 23.19
N GLU A 120 0.90 -4.82 23.63
CA GLU A 120 1.87 -5.43 24.55
C GLU A 120 3.08 -5.96 23.78
N TRP A 121 4.28 -5.80 24.35
CA TRP A 121 5.50 -6.37 23.79
C TRP A 121 5.43 -7.90 23.80
N VAL A 122 5.50 -8.50 22.61
CA VAL A 122 5.74 -9.94 22.45
C VAL A 122 7.23 -10.20 22.29
N ILE A 123 7.93 -9.27 21.62
CA ILE A 123 9.38 -9.30 21.46
C ILE A 123 9.90 -7.92 21.86
N GLU A 124 10.65 -7.87 22.95
CA GLU A 124 11.21 -6.62 23.47
C GLU A 124 12.16 -5.94 22.45
N PRO A 125 12.26 -4.59 22.46
CA PRO A 125 13.14 -3.85 21.56
C PRO A 125 14.60 -4.28 21.64
N GLN A 126 15.11 -4.86 20.56
CA GLN A 126 16.48 -5.36 20.49
C GLN A 126 17.13 -5.27 19.11
N PHE A 127 16.34 -4.98 18.05
CA PHE A 127 16.83 -4.95 16.67
C PHE A 127 17.12 -3.52 16.21
N ASP A 128 18.13 -3.32 15.38
CA ASP A 128 18.42 -2.02 14.74
C ASP A 128 17.37 -1.65 13.69
N LEU A 129 16.78 -2.66 13.04
CA LEU A 129 15.67 -2.55 12.09
C LEU A 129 14.87 -3.84 12.15
N ALA A 130 13.56 -3.75 11.97
CA ALA A 130 12.68 -4.90 11.82
C ALA A 130 11.64 -4.65 10.72
N GLU A 131 11.45 -5.60 9.83
CA GLU A 131 10.34 -5.65 8.88
C GLU A 131 9.13 -6.38 9.46
N ARG A 132 7.97 -6.23 8.80
CA ARG A 132 6.76 -6.96 9.17
C ARG A 132 6.98 -8.48 9.01
N PHE A 133 6.22 -9.27 9.76
CA PHE A 133 6.16 -10.70 9.55
C PHE A 133 5.51 -11.02 8.20
N ILE A 134 6.15 -11.88 7.43
CA ILE A 134 5.64 -12.44 6.17
C ILE A 134 6.05 -13.91 6.14
N GLU A 135 5.09 -14.80 5.91
CA GLU A 135 5.29 -16.25 5.88
C GLU A 135 5.89 -16.80 7.21
N GLY A 136 5.49 -16.24 8.36
CA GLY A 136 5.99 -16.65 9.67
C GLY A 136 7.41 -16.19 9.97
N ARG A 137 7.94 -15.22 9.22
CA ARG A 137 9.32 -14.71 9.36
C ARG A 137 9.34 -13.19 9.30
N ALA A 138 10.09 -12.57 10.22
CA ALA A 138 10.42 -11.16 10.11
C ALA A 138 11.91 -11.00 9.79
N LEU A 139 12.21 -10.16 8.81
CA LEU A 139 13.57 -9.70 8.55
C LEU A 139 13.99 -8.72 9.65
N VAL A 140 15.12 -8.98 10.30
CA VAL A 140 15.66 -8.10 11.34
C VAL A 140 17.12 -7.79 11.09
N LYS A 141 17.55 -6.63 11.57
CA LYS A 141 18.94 -6.20 11.55
C LYS A 141 19.50 -6.11 12.96
N VAL A 142 20.68 -6.69 13.17
CA VAL A 142 21.46 -6.54 14.41
C VAL A 142 22.86 -6.06 14.01
N GLY A 143 23.25 -4.88 14.49
CA GLY A 143 24.43 -4.19 14.00
C GLY A 143 24.30 -3.86 12.52
N ASP A 144 25.21 -4.39 11.70
CA ASP A 144 25.27 -4.18 10.25
C ASP A 144 24.86 -5.42 9.43
N ARG A 145 24.25 -6.43 10.09
CA ARG A 145 23.85 -7.69 9.45
C ARG A 145 22.37 -7.98 9.60
N TYR A 146 21.83 -8.58 8.56
CA TYR A 146 20.45 -9.01 8.44
C TYR A 146 20.31 -10.51 8.71
N GLY A 147 19.23 -10.87 9.39
CA GLY A 147 18.82 -12.24 9.68
C GLY A 147 17.30 -12.32 9.83
N TYR A 148 16.80 -13.47 10.27
CA TYR A 148 15.36 -13.72 10.37
C TYR A 148 14.99 -14.30 11.73
N ILE A 149 13.83 -13.87 12.23
CA ILE A 149 13.22 -14.39 13.45
C ILE A 149 11.84 -15.00 13.14
N ASP A 150 11.40 -15.90 14.00
CA ASP A 150 10.01 -16.33 14.05
C ASP A 150 9.14 -15.40 14.91
N THR A 151 7.83 -15.68 14.98
CA THR A 151 6.85 -14.88 15.73
C THR A 151 7.02 -14.93 17.25
N GLN A 152 7.88 -15.82 17.77
CA GLN A 152 8.28 -15.87 19.17
C GLN A 152 9.58 -15.09 19.44
N GLY A 153 10.15 -14.45 18.41
CA GLY A 153 11.41 -13.72 18.50
C GLY A 153 12.65 -14.59 18.45
N ARG A 154 12.52 -15.90 18.20
CA ARG A 154 13.67 -16.81 18.11
C ARG A 154 14.34 -16.58 16.76
N SER A 155 15.66 -16.42 16.78
CA SER A 155 16.44 -16.38 15.54
C SER A 155 16.39 -17.75 14.86
N VAL A 156 15.79 -17.77 13.68
CA VAL A 156 15.71 -18.95 12.80
C VAL A 156 16.79 -18.92 11.74
N VAL A 157 17.25 -17.72 11.38
CA VAL A 157 18.45 -17.50 10.57
C VAL A 157 19.25 -16.40 11.25
N ALA A 158 20.45 -16.73 11.72
CA ALA A 158 21.31 -15.80 12.43
C ALA A 158 21.66 -14.59 11.54
N PRO A 159 21.76 -13.36 12.09
CA PRO A 159 22.21 -12.20 11.34
C PRO A 159 23.58 -12.44 10.71
N GLY A 160 23.63 -12.48 9.38
CA GLY A 160 24.84 -12.80 8.61
C GLY A 160 24.88 -12.16 7.22
N PHE A 161 23.74 -11.72 6.69
CA PHE A 161 23.67 -11.12 5.36
C PHE A 161 23.98 -9.62 5.41
N ARG A 162 24.62 -9.10 4.36
CA ARG A 162 24.84 -7.65 4.22
C ARG A 162 23.57 -6.90 3.86
N ASP A 163 22.67 -7.57 3.16
CA ASP A 163 21.38 -7.06 2.70
C ASP A 163 20.46 -8.26 2.45
N ALA A 164 19.17 -8.08 2.69
CA ALA A 164 18.18 -9.14 2.56
C ALA A 164 16.76 -8.58 2.43
N TRP A 165 15.85 -9.37 1.87
CA TRP A 165 14.43 -9.02 1.70
C TRP A 165 13.55 -9.93 2.56
N SER A 166 12.28 -9.56 2.72
CA SER A 166 11.28 -10.47 3.27
C SER A 166 11.10 -11.70 2.38
N TYR A 167 10.62 -12.80 2.96
CA TYR A 167 10.26 -13.99 2.18
C TYR A 167 9.09 -13.71 1.25
N SER A 168 9.13 -14.37 0.09
CA SER A 168 8.04 -14.47 -0.86
C SER A 168 8.14 -15.82 -1.55
N GLU A 169 7.06 -16.60 -1.52
CA GLU A 169 7.01 -17.95 -2.07
C GLU A 169 8.13 -18.84 -1.50
N SER A 170 8.33 -18.77 -0.18
CA SER A 170 9.34 -19.53 0.58
C SER A 170 10.81 -19.23 0.31
N LEU A 171 11.13 -18.25 -0.54
CA LEU A 171 12.50 -17.79 -0.80
C LEU A 171 12.62 -16.30 -0.45
N ALA A 172 13.80 -15.90 0.02
CA ALA A 172 14.14 -14.50 0.23
C ALA A 172 15.41 -14.13 -0.51
N VAL A 173 15.46 -12.91 -1.07
CA VAL A 173 16.69 -12.38 -1.66
C VAL A 173 17.68 -12.13 -0.53
N ALA A 174 18.92 -12.60 -0.71
CA ALA A 174 20.02 -12.36 0.21
C ALA A 174 21.28 -11.94 -0.56
N LYS A 175 21.98 -10.94 -0.01
CA LYS A 175 23.23 -10.44 -0.58
C LYS A 175 24.43 -11.02 0.14
N HIS A 176 25.30 -11.66 -0.64
CA HIS A 176 26.63 -12.08 -0.20
C HIS A 176 27.68 -11.33 -1.05
N ASP A 177 28.60 -10.64 -0.38
CA ASP A 177 29.56 -9.73 -1.01
C ASP A 177 28.93 -8.66 -1.91
N ARG A 178 29.00 -8.85 -3.23
CA ARG A 178 28.48 -7.92 -4.25
C ARG A 178 27.29 -8.49 -5.00
N LEU A 179 27.03 -9.79 -4.90
CA LEU A 179 26.04 -10.49 -5.71
C LEU A 179 24.86 -10.92 -4.84
N TYR A 180 23.73 -11.08 -5.50
CA TYR A 180 22.48 -11.54 -4.90
C TYR A 180 22.23 -13.00 -5.26
N GLY A 181 21.70 -13.73 -4.29
CA GLY A 181 21.16 -15.08 -4.42
C GLY A 181 19.87 -15.20 -3.61
N TYR A 182 19.43 -16.42 -3.35
CA TYR A 182 18.19 -16.68 -2.62
C TYR A 182 18.42 -17.67 -1.50
N VAL A 183 17.83 -17.37 -0.34
CA VAL A 183 17.89 -18.19 0.87
C VAL A 183 16.54 -18.86 1.12
N ASN A 184 16.56 -20.12 1.54
CA ASN A 184 15.36 -20.85 1.99
C ASN A 184 15.03 -20.52 3.46
N ARG A 185 13.93 -21.08 3.96
CA ARG A 185 13.43 -20.82 5.32
C ARG A 185 14.35 -21.34 6.43
N GLU A 186 15.26 -22.26 6.09
CA GLU A 186 16.30 -22.81 6.96
C GLU A 186 17.54 -21.92 7.01
N GLY A 187 17.63 -20.88 6.18
CA GLY A 187 18.79 -19.98 6.11
C GLY A 187 19.89 -20.44 5.16
N GLU A 188 19.63 -21.49 4.38
CA GLU A 188 20.57 -22.05 3.42
C GLU A 188 20.41 -21.38 2.04
N MET A 189 21.51 -21.20 1.31
CA MET A 189 21.47 -20.64 -0.03
C MET A 189 20.85 -21.65 -1.02
N ALA A 190 19.54 -21.53 -1.27
CA ALA A 190 18.84 -22.30 -2.29
C ALA A 190 19.33 -21.96 -3.70
N ILE A 191 19.67 -20.68 -3.94
CA ILE A 191 20.27 -20.22 -5.18
C ILE A 191 21.52 -19.42 -4.83
N ALA A 192 22.68 -19.93 -5.26
CA ALA A 192 23.96 -19.31 -4.96
C ALA A 192 24.05 -17.86 -5.48
N PRO A 193 24.74 -16.95 -4.78
CA PRO A 193 24.87 -15.56 -5.19
C PRO A 193 25.56 -15.43 -6.55
N ARG A 194 24.83 -14.93 -7.55
CA ARG A 194 25.35 -14.80 -8.93
C ARG A 194 24.71 -13.67 -9.75
N PHE A 195 23.74 -12.95 -9.18
CA PHE A 195 23.02 -11.88 -9.88
C PHE A 195 23.50 -10.51 -9.41
N ASP A 196 23.54 -9.54 -10.31
CA ASP A 196 23.86 -8.14 -9.96
C ASP A 196 22.69 -7.44 -9.25
N GLY A 197 21.47 -7.98 -9.41
CA GLY A 197 20.27 -7.60 -8.69
C GLY A 197 19.27 -8.76 -8.70
N ALA A 198 18.44 -8.84 -7.67
CA ALA A 198 17.44 -9.88 -7.51
C ALA A 198 16.21 -9.29 -6.82
N PHE A 199 15.04 -9.82 -7.16
CA PHE A 199 13.74 -9.39 -6.64
C PHE A 199 12.96 -10.60 -6.12
N SER A 200 11.91 -10.36 -5.36
CA SER A 200 11.07 -11.40 -4.77
C SER A 200 10.49 -12.32 -5.84
N PHE A 201 10.26 -13.58 -5.47
CA PHE A 201 9.46 -14.49 -6.29
C PHE A 201 7.99 -14.04 -6.27
N SER A 202 7.37 -14.10 -7.46
CA SER A 202 5.94 -13.88 -7.65
C SER A 202 5.46 -14.79 -8.79
N GLU A 203 4.40 -15.54 -8.54
CA GLU A 203 3.85 -16.55 -9.45
C GLU A 203 4.91 -17.55 -9.94
N GLY A 204 5.78 -17.99 -9.03
CA GLY A 204 6.83 -18.99 -9.29
C GLY A 204 8.00 -18.49 -10.14
N LEU A 205 8.10 -17.20 -10.44
CA LEU A 205 9.25 -16.61 -11.13
C LEU A 205 9.80 -15.41 -10.36
N ALA A 206 11.11 -15.22 -10.40
CA ALA A 206 11.75 -14.02 -9.85
C ALA A 206 12.47 -13.26 -10.94
N ARG A 207 12.27 -11.95 -10.97
CA ARG A 207 13.05 -11.05 -11.81
C ARG A 207 14.47 -10.96 -11.25
N VAL A 208 15.46 -11.03 -12.13
CA VAL A 208 16.88 -10.87 -11.80
C VAL A 208 17.56 -9.95 -12.79
N ARG A 209 18.65 -9.32 -12.36
CA ARG A 209 19.49 -8.46 -13.20
C ARG A 209 20.87 -9.08 -13.39
N LEU A 210 21.27 -9.21 -14.64
CA LEU A 210 22.61 -9.60 -15.09
C LEU A 210 23.20 -8.44 -15.91
N GLY A 211 24.25 -7.82 -15.39
CA GLY A 211 24.77 -6.55 -15.88
C GLY A 211 23.69 -5.46 -15.85
N ARG A 212 23.30 -4.99 -17.04
CA ARG A 212 22.26 -3.95 -17.23
C ARG A 212 20.90 -4.49 -17.64
N GLN A 213 20.78 -5.80 -17.85
CA GLN A 213 19.61 -6.40 -18.45
C GLN A 213 18.87 -7.26 -17.42
N PHE A 214 17.56 -7.32 -17.57
CA PHE A 214 16.66 -8.10 -16.73
C PHE A 214 16.21 -9.36 -17.44
N GLY A 215 16.09 -10.44 -16.67
CA GLY A 215 15.51 -11.71 -17.05
C GLY A 215 14.74 -12.30 -15.87
N PHE A 216 14.26 -13.53 -16.02
CA PHE A 216 13.48 -14.21 -14.99
C PHE A 216 13.99 -15.62 -14.75
N ILE A 217 14.01 -16.01 -13.48
CA ILE A 217 14.41 -17.34 -13.03
C ILE A 217 13.26 -18.09 -12.37
N ASP A 218 13.30 -19.41 -12.43
CA ASP A 218 12.46 -20.29 -11.61
C ASP A 218 13.07 -20.48 -10.20
N PRO A 219 12.38 -21.17 -9.26
CA PRO A 219 12.87 -21.39 -7.90
C PRO A 219 14.11 -22.28 -7.80
N THR A 220 14.50 -22.97 -8.88
CA THR A 220 15.78 -23.69 -8.97
C THR A 220 16.94 -22.77 -9.36
N GLY A 221 16.61 -21.52 -9.72
CA GLY A 221 17.53 -20.51 -10.22
C GLY A 221 17.74 -20.55 -11.72
N LYS A 222 17.11 -21.47 -12.47
CA LYS A 222 17.28 -21.57 -13.92
C LYS A 222 16.60 -20.39 -14.60
N LEU A 223 17.27 -19.77 -15.58
CA LEU A 223 16.67 -18.74 -16.42
C LEU A 223 15.52 -19.35 -17.24
N VAL A 224 14.33 -18.77 -17.08
CA VAL A 224 13.13 -19.05 -17.87
C VAL A 224 12.99 -18.02 -18.97
N ILE A 225 13.30 -16.76 -18.67
CA ILE A 225 13.35 -15.67 -19.64
C ILE A 225 14.76 -15.10 -19.61
N GLU A 226 15.44 -15.17 -20.76
CA GLU A 226 16.82 -14.71 -20.90
C GLU A 226 16.97 -13.22 -20.56
N ALA A 227 18.07 -12.89 -19.88
CA ALA A 227 18.35 -11.52 -19.50
C ALA A 227 18.66 -10.67 -20.73
N SER A 228 17.64 -9.97 -21.22
CA SER A 228 17.67 -9.16 -22.44
C SER A 228 16.80 -7.90 -22.36
N LEU A 229 15.98 -7.80 -21.31
CA LEU A 229 15.03 -6.72 -21.12
C LEU A 229 15.71 -5.49 -20.52
N ALA A 230 15.35 -4.30 -20.98
CA ALA A 230 15.83 -3.05 -20.36
C ALA A 230 15.25 -2.87 -18.95
N PHE A 231 13.99 -3.27 -18.78
CA PHE A 231 13.30 -3.35 -17.50
C PHE A 231 12.10 -4.30 -17.63
N ALA A 232 11.70 -4.89 -16.50
CA ALA A 232 10.46 -5.63 -16.37
C ALA A 232 9.89 -5.42 -14.96
N THR A 233 8.59 -5.56 -14.75
CA THR A 233 7.99 -5.69 -13.41
C THR A 233 8.00 -7.15 -12.96
N ASP A 234 7.44 -7.44 -11.79
CA ASP A 234 7.28 -8.81 -11.31
C ASP A 234 6.01 -9.42 -11.93
N PHE A 235 5.86 -10.74 -11.91
CA PHE A 235 4.67 -11.38 -12.48
C PHE A 235 3.44 -11.16 -11.61
N SER A 236 2.33 -10.78 -12.23
CA SER A 236 1.01 -10.70 -11.62
C SER A 236 -0.07 -11.02 -12.65
N ALA A 237 -1.06 -11.83 -12.28
CA ALA A 237 -2.10 -12.36 -13.15
C ALA A 237 -1.54 -13.02 -14.43
N GLY A 238 -0.41 -13.73 -14.31
CA GLY A 238 0.24 -14.45 -15.39
C GLY A 238 1.05 -13.59 -16.37
N LEU A 239 1.12 -12.27 -16.16
CA LEU A 239 1.80 -11.32 -17.03
C LEU A 239 2.82 -10.48 -16.25
N ALA A 240 3.86 -10.02 -16.94
CA ALA A 240 4.79 -9.01 -16.45
C ALA A 240 4.89 -7.86 -17.45
N ALA A 241 4.84 -6.62 -16.97
CA ALA A 241 5.06 -5.45 -17.82
C ALA A 241 6.54 -5.34 -18.18
N VAL A 242 6.85 -5.13 -19.46
CA VAL A 242 8.23 -5.06 -19.96
C VAL A 242 8.47 -3.78 -20.75
N LEU A 243 9.64 -3.17 -20.55
CA LEU A 243 10.07 -2.00 -21.30
C LEU A 243 10.91 -2.44 -22.50
N VAL A 244 10.42 -2.14 -23.72
CA VAL A 244 11.10 -2.42 -24.98
C VAL A 244 11.29 -1.10 -25.73
N GLY A 245 12.54 -0.70 -25.92
CA GLY A 245 12.84 0.64 -26.41
C GLY A 245 12.37 1.69 -25.39
N SER A 246 11.40 2.51 -25.77
CA SER A 246 10.78 3.52 -24.91
C SER A 246 9.32 3.24 -24.55
N LYS A 247 8.79 2.07 -24.91
CA LYS A 247 7.38 1.72 -24.72
C LYS A 247 7.22 0.46 -23.89
N TRP A 248 6.14 0.42 -23.13
CA TRP A 248 5.76 -0.72 -22.31
C TRP A 248 4.78 -1.63 -23.05
N GLY A 249 5.00 -2.93 -22.90
CA GLY A 249 4.09 -4.02 -23.29
C GLY A 249 4.07 -5.09 -22.20
N TYR A 250 3.55 -6.27 -22.50
CA TYR A 250 3.46 -7.36 -21.53
C TYR A 250 3.89 -8.70 -22.12
N VAL A 251 4.56 -9.51 -21.30
CA VAL A 251 4.95 -10.88 -21.61
C VAL A 251 4.29 -11.86 -20.64
N ASP A 252 4.06 -13.08 -21.12
CA ASP A 252 3.66 -14.19 -20.26
C ASP A 252 4.86 -14.82 -19.53
N ARG A 253 4.58 -15.83 -18.70
CA ARG A 253 5.58 -16.57 -17.90
C ARG A 253 6.60 -17.37 -18.74
N THR A 254 6.40 -17.49 -20.06
CA THR A 254 7.36 -18.08 -21.00
C THR A 254 8.25 -17.02 -21.67
N GLY A 255 7.94 -15.74 -21.47
CA GLY A 255 8.57 -14.61 -22.16
C GLY A 255 7.94 -14.28 -23.51
N THR A 256 6.83 -14.93 -23.86
CA THR A 256 6.09 -14.63 -25.09
C THR A 256 5.35 -13.31 -24.92
N ARG A 257 5.48 -12.40 -25.90
CA ARG A 257 4.75 -11.12 -25.88
C ARG A 257 3.26 -11.36 -26.08
N VAL A 258 2.47 -10.89 -25.11
CA VAL A 258 1.00 -10.95 -25.14
C VAL A 258 0.42 -9.62 -25.58
N ILE A 259 1.01 -8.51 -25.13
CA ILE A 259 0.61 -7.16 -25.50
C ILE A 259 1.83 -6.42 -26.04
N GLU A 260 1.74 -5.95 -27.29
CA GLU A 260 2.85 -5.27 -27.94
C GLU A 260 3.22 -3.95 -27.24
N PRO A 261 4.51 -3.58 -27.18
CA PRO A 261 4.96 -2.34 -26.59
C PRO A 261 4.35 -1.11 -27.26
N ARG A 262 3.46 -0.41 -26.55
CA ARG A 262 2.78 0.79 -27.07
C ARG A 262 2.48 1.85 -26.02
N PHE A 263 2.57 1.53 -24.74
CA PHE A 263 2.24 2.43 -23.64
C PHE A 263 3.46 3.24 -23.19
N ASP A 264 3.24 4.46 -22.73
CA ASP A 264 4.29 5.28 -22.09
C ASP A 264 4.67 4.74 -20.71
N TYR A 265 3.69 4.13 -20.03
CA TYR A 265 3.85 3.43 -18.76
C TYR A 265 2.83 2.29 -18.65
N ALA A 266 3.20 1.23 -17.94
CA ALA A 266 2.34 0.10 -17.63
C ALA A 266 2.56 -0.37 -16.19
N ALA A 267 1.47 -0.50 -15.43
CA ALA A 267 1.48 -1.12 -14.10
C ALA A 267 1.26 -2.63 -14.19
N ASP A 268 1.42 -3.33 -13.07
CA ASP A 268 1.03 -4.73 -12.94
C ASP A 268 -0.48 -4.90 -13.02
N PHE A 269 -0.93 -6.07 -13.48
CA PHE A 269 -2.34 -6.44 -13.42
C PHE A 269 -2.75 -6.67 -11.96
N SER A 270 -3.90 -6.14 -11.57
CA SER A 270 -4.58 -6.41 -10.31
C SER A 270 -6.07 -6.54 -10.55
N GLU A 271 -6.69 -7.56 -9.96
CA GLU A 271 -8.13 -7.87 -10.15
C GLU A 271 -8.56 -7.93 -11.63
N GLY A 272 -7.66 -8.37 -12.51
CA GLY A 272 -7.91 -8.53 -13.93
C GLY A 272 -7.73 -7.28 -14.79
N LEU A 273 -7.33 -6.13 -14.23
CA LEU A 273 -7.09 -4.89 -14.96
C LEU A 273 -5.70 -4.31 -14.65
N ALA A 274 -5.10 -3.63 -15.61
CA ALA A 274 -3.85 -2.89 -15.41
C ALA A 274 -4.01 -1.43 -15.81
N ALA A 275 -3.53 -0.52 -14.96
CA ALA A 275 -3.42 0.89 -15.29
C ALA A 275 -2.28 1.08 -16.29
N VAL A 276 -2.57 1.69 -17.44
CA VAL A 276 -1.58 1.99 -18.48
C VAL A 276 -1.71 3.45 -18.92
N GLN A 277 -0.59 4.05 -19.31
CA GLN A 277 -0.53 5.44 -19.74
C GLN A 277 -0.28 5.55 -21.24
N ILE A 278 -1.03 6.43 -21.91
CA ILE A 278 -0.73 6.89 -23.27
C ILE A 278 -0.93 8.41 -23.33
N ASP A 279 0.02 9.11 -23.93
CA ASP A 279 -0.01 10.56 -24.13
C ASP A 279 -0.29 11.34 -22.82
N GLY A 280 0.30 10.86 -21.72
CA GLY A 280 0.17 11.47 -20.40
C GLY A 280 -1.12 11.15 -19.64
N ARG A 281 -2.04 10.36 -20.21
CA ARG A 281 -3.32 9.97 -19.58
C ARG A 281 -3.37 8.49 -19.24
N TYR A 282 -3.94 8.17 -18.09
CA TYR A 282 -4.14 6.82 -17.62
C TYR A 282 -5.54 6.30 -17.97
N GLY A 283 -5.59 5.05 -18.40
CA GLY A 283 -6.78 4.22 -18.54
C GLY A 283 -6.49 2.80 -18.06
N TYR A 284 -7.42 1.87 -18.28
CA TYR A 284 -7.29 0.49 -17.84
C TYR A 284 -7.53 -0.50 -18.98
N ILE A 285 -6.68 -1.51 -19.04
CA ILE A 285 -6.76 -2.60 -20.02
C ILE A 285 -7.00 -3.94 -19.34
N ASN A 286 -7.61 -4.87 -20.07
CA ASN A 286 -7.69 -6.28 -19.70
C ASN A 286 -6.38 -7.04 -20.08
N PRO A 287 -6.23 -8.32 -19.72
CA PRO A 287 -5.03 -9.11 -20.03
C PRO A 287 -4.83 -9.40 -21.53
N GLN A 288 -5.85 -9.15 -22.36
CA GLN A 288 -5.77 -9.23 -23.83
C GLN A 288 -5.24 -7.90 -24.43
N GLY A 289 -5.12 -6.85 -23.62
CA GLY A 289 -4.69 -5.52 -24.04
C GLY A 289 -5.83 -4.63 -24.55
N ASP A 290 -7.09 -5.06 -24.45
CA ASP A 290 -8.23 -4.24 -24.82
C ASP A 290 -8.55 -3.21 -23.74
N TRP A 291 -8.94 -2.00 -24.16
CA TRP A 291 -9.39 -0.97 -23.25
C TRP A 291 -10.71 -1.39 -22.58
N VAL A 292 -10.71 -1.34 -21.25
CA VAL A 292 -11.92 -1.44 -20.42
C VAL A 292 -12.35 -0.05 -19.99
N ILE A 293 -11.39 0.81 -19.68
CA ILE A 293 -11.61 2.24 -19.37
C ILE A 293 -10.62 3.05 -20.19
N GLU A 294 -11.13 3.96 -21.01
CA GLU A 294 -10.31 4.78 -21.91
C GLU A 294 -9.40 5.75 -21.14
N PRO A 295 -8.21 6.10 -21.69
CA PRO A 295 -7.28 7.03 -21.08
C PRO A 295 -7.85 8.42 -20.86
N THR A 296 -8.12 8.78 -19.62
CA THR A 296 -8.71 10.08 -19.26
C THR A 296 -8.13 10.68 -17.97
N TYR A 297 -7.60 9.85 -17.09
CA TYR A 297 -7.11 10.28 -15.77
C TYR A 297 -5.68 10.82 -15.84
N THR A 298 -5.34 11.76 -14.96
CA THR A 298 -3.95 12.24 -14.83
C THR A 298 -3.08 11.28 -14.02
N ASN A 299 -3.71 10.43 -13.19
CA ASN A 299 -3.06 9.39 -12.42
C ASN A 299 -4.03 8.25 -12.10
N ALA A 300 -3.51 7.05 -11.86
CA ALA A 300 -4.30 5.85 -11.59
C ALA A 300 -3.51 4.86 -10.69
N GLY A 301 -4.20 4.22 -9.76
CA GLY A 301 -3.68 3.10 -8.96
C GLY A 301 -4.18 1.74 -9.46
N PRO A 302 -3.69 0.63 -8.87
CA PRO A 302 -4.25 -0.69 -9.15
C PRO A 302 -5.67 -0.81 -8.60
N PHE A 303 -6.43 -1.76 -9.13
CA PHE A 303 -7.66 -2.21 -8.48
C PHE A 303 -7.35 -3.00 -7.20
N SER A 304 -8.09 -2.71 -6.14
CA SER A 304 -8.05 -3.42 -4.86
C SER A 304 -9.46 -3.42 -4.27
N GLU A 305 -9.96 -4.61 -3.92
CA GLU A 305 -11.30 -4.82 -3.38
C GLU A 305 -12.41 -4.21 -4.25
N GLY A 306 -12.26 -4.29 -5.56
CA GLY A 306 -13.24 -3.80 -6.54
C GLY A 306 -13.18 -2.29 -6.80
N TRP A 307 -12.19 -1.58 -6.29
CA TRP A 307 -12.03 -0.14 -6.52
C TRP A 307 -10.60 0.22 -6.91
N ALA A 308 -10.45 1.18 -7.82
CA ALA A 308 -9.17 1.79 -8.13
C ALA A 308 -9.21 3.30 -7.86
N ARG A 309 -8.16 3.83 -7.25
CA ARG A 309 -8.01 5.28 -7.13
C ARG A 309 -7.62 5.88 -8.48
N VAL A 310 -8.24 7.00 -8.83
CA VAL A 310 -7.90 7.76 -10.04
C VAL A 310 -7.90 9.25 -9.74
N GLN A 311 -7.09 9.98 -10.49
CA GLN A 311 -6.95 11.43 -10.34
C GLN A 311 -7.51 12.16 -11.57
N ILE A 312 -8.36 13.16 -11.31
CA ILE A 312 -8.87 14.10 -12.29
C ILE A 312 -8.73 15.52 -11.73
N GLU A 313 -8.20 16.45 -12.53
CA GLU A 313 -8.02 17.87 -12.11
C GLU A 313 -7.35 18.00 -10.73
N GLU A 314 -6.28 17.23 -10.50
CA GLU A 314 -5.51 17.17 -9.25
C GLU A 314 -6.25 16.58 -8.03
N GLN A 315 -7.52 16.20 -8.17
CA GLN A 315 -8.30 15.56 -7.11
C GLN A 315 -8.42 14.05 -7.32
N TRP A 316 -8.40 13.30 -6.22
CA TRP A 316 -8.51 11.85 -6.20
C TRP A 316 -9.94 11.40 -5.95
N GLY A 317 -10.37 10.34 -6.62
CA GLY A 317 -11.56 9.58 -6.25
C GLY A 317 -11.39 8.12 -6.62
N PHE A 318 -12.49 7.37 -6.63
CA PHE A 318 -12.47 5.94 -6.88
C PHE A 318 -13.41 5.57 -8.02
N ILE A 319 -13.03 4.56 -8.80
CA ILE A 319 -13.86 3.96 -9.83
C ILE A 319 -13.93 2.44 -9.66
N ASP A 320 -15.07 1.87 -10.05
CA ASP A 320 -15.25 0.43 -10.17
C ASP A 320 -14.60 -0.11 -11.47
N PRO A 321 -14.54 -1.44 -11.69
CA PRO A 321 -13.91 -2.04 -12.88
C PRO A 321 -14.58 -1.68 -14.21
N SER A 322 -15.79 -1.10 -14.19
CA SER A 322 -16.50 -0.58 -15.37
C SER A 322 -16.33 0.93 -15.55
N GLY A 323 -15.60 1.60 -14.66
CA GLY A 323 -15.34 3.04 -14.70
C GLY A 323 -16.41 3.90 -14.02
N HIS A 324 -17.37 3.31 -13.31
CA HIS A 324 -18.33 4.09 -12.53
C HIS A 324 -17.68 4.64 -11.27
N TRP A 325 -17.90 5.92 -11.01
CA TRP A 325 -17.35 6.59 -9.84
C TRP A 325 -18.01 6.16 -8.55
N LEU A 326 -17.21 6.05 -7.49
CA LEU A 326 -17.73 6.04 -6.12
C LEU A 326 -18.36 7.39 -5.83
N THR A 327 -19.62 7.35 -5.39
CA THR A 327 -20.40 8.54 -5.08
C THR A 327 -20.89 8.46 -3.64
N GLY A 328 -21.29 9.59 -3.05
CA GLY A 328 -21.75 9.63 -1.67
C GLY A 328 -22.74 10.75 -1.40
N GLY A 329 -23.38 10.69 -0.24
CA GLY A 329 -24.38 11.69 0.16
C GLY A 329 -23.73 13.00 0.60
N TRP A 330 -24.14 14.13 0.03
CA TRP A 330 -23.67 15.48 0.41
C TRP A 330 -23.77 15.78 1.91
N ILE A 331 -24.75 15.21 2.60
CA ILE A 331 -24.91 15.35 4.06
C ILE A 331 -23.74 14.70 4.80
N GLN A 332 -23.27 13.54 4.36
CA GLN A 332 -22.16 12.82 4.99
C GLN A 332 -20.85 13.57 4.79
N VAL A 333 -20.60 14.12 3.59
CA VAL A 333 -19.43 14.98 3.34
C VAL A 333 -19.45 16.21 4.24
N ARG A 334 -20.62 16.84 4.42
CA ARG A 334 -20.77 17.97 5.36
C ARG A 334 -20.53 17.56 6.81
N GLN A 335 -21.05 16.42 7.25
CA GLN A 335 -20.81 15.89 8.60
C GLN A 335 -19.34 15.58 8.83
N PHE A 336 -18.68 14.95 7.86
CA PHE A 336 -17.24 14.69 7.85
C PHE A 336 -16.43 15.98 7.99
N LEU A 337 -16.90 17.08 7.39
CA LEU A 337 -16.30 18.42 7.54
C LEU A 337 -16.74 19.19 8.81
N ALA A 338 -17.79 18.76 9.52
CA ALA A 338 -18.41 19.50 10.63
C ALA A 338 -18.12 18.94 12.03
N SER A 339 -17.64 17.69 12.17
CA SER A 339 -17.44 16.97 13.44
C SER A 339 -16.42 17.56 14.45
N HIS A 340 -16.14 18.87 14.42
CA HIS A 340 -15.25 19.58 15.36
C HIS A 340 -15.91 20.76 16.10
N THR A 341 -17.23 20.91 16.07
CA THR A 341 -17.88 22.04 16.77
C THR A 341 -18.22 21.80 18.24
N THR A 342 -17.87 20.65 18.85
CA THR A 342 -18.12 20.43 20.28
C THR A 342 -16.92 19.77 20.99
N VAL A 343 -15.86 20.52 21.21
CA VAL A 343 -15.02 20.32 22.40
C VAL A 343 -15.34 21.47 23.34
N ASN A 344 -16.10 21.16 24.40
CA ASN A 344 -16.35 22.11 25.48
C ASN A 344 -15.00 22.43 26.16
N PRO A 345 -14.55 23.70 26.23
CA PRO A 345 -13.27 24.07 26.83
C PRO A 345 -13.09 23.62 28.29
N GLN A 346 -14.16 23.20 28.96
CA GLN A 346 -14.13 22.74 30.36
C GLN A 346 -13.63 21.29 30.53
N ASP A 347 -13.68 20.45 29.49
CA ASP A 347 -13.26 19.04 29.59
C ASP A 347 -11.76 18.83 29.32
N ALA A 348 -11.11 19.78 28.63
CA ALA A 348 -9.65 19.76 28.41
C ALA A 348 -8.83 20.04 29.68
N ALA A 349 -9.46 20.55 30.75
CA ALA A 349 -8.77 20.91 32.00
C ALA A 349 -8.65 19.75 33.00
N ARG A 350 -9.23 18.56 32.74
CA ARG A 350 -9.22 17.43 33.68
C ARG A 350 -8.12 16.40 33.45
N SER A 351 -7.41 16.41 32.30
CA SER A 351 -6.35 15.43 32.01
C SER A 351 -4.93 15.86 32.42
N HIS A 352 -4.74 17.06 32.98
CA HIS A 352 -3.41 17.58 33.36
C HIS A 352 -3.17 17.71 34.87
N ARG A 353 -3.93 16.97 35.70
CA ARG A 353 -3.76 16.96 37.16
C ARG A 353 -3.68 15.56 37.76
N ILE A 354 -2.88 14.67 37.18
CA ILE A 354 -2.33 13.50 37.91
C ILE A 354 -0.87 13.29 37.49
N LYS A 355 0.01 14.18 37.94
CA LYS A 355 1.38 13.87 38.38
C LYS A 355 1.75 14.95 39.42
N ALA A 356 1.43 14.67 40.67
CA ALA A 356 1.87 15.43 41.82
C ALA A 356 2.72 14.51 42.69
N GLN A 357 3.76 15.11 43.27
CA GLN A 357 4.46 14.70 44.49
C GLN A 357 5.35 13.46 44.45
#